data_AF-A0ABC8UTN4-F1
#
_entry.id   AF-A0ABC8UTN4-F1
#
_cell.length_a   1.000
_cell.length_b   1.000
_cell.length_c   1.000
_cell.angle_alpha   90.00
_cell.angle_beta   90.00
_cell.angle_gamma   90.00
#
_symmetry.space_group_name_H-M   'P 1'
#
loop_
_entity.id
_entity.type
_entity.pdbx_description
1 polymer ?
#
loop_
_entity_poly.entity_id
_entity_poly.type
_entity_poly.pdbx_seq_one_letter_code
_entity_poly.pdbx_strand_id
1 'polypeptide(L)'
;MDVMEALFMNGGEVESSYAQHAFFTQKVTSITNPILVNAVHSLFSKDFQWKKVLNMANLGCAVGSNTFSVILTVKENLERKCMELNCQPPEL
;
A
#
# COMPACT_ATOMS: atom_id res chain seq x y z
N MET A 1 -23.96 -3.70 -21.30
CA MET A 1 -22.86 -4.23 -20.47
C MET A 1 -22.43 -3.10 -19.55
N ASP A 2 -22.44 -3.32 -18.24
CA ASP A 2 -21.91 -2.32 -17.31
C ASP A 2 -20.39 -2.24 -17.52
N VAL A 3 -19.86 -1.02 -17.62
CA VAL A 3 -18.42 -0.79 -17.83
C VAL A 3 -17.62 -1.32 -16.64
N MET A 4 -18.16 -1.21 -15.43
CA MET A 4 -17.48 -1.67 -14.20
C MET A 4 -17.38 -3.20 -14.13
N GLU A 5 -18.30 -3.91 -14.78
CA GLU A 5 -18.30 -5.37 -14.82
C GLU A 5 -17.29 -5.94 -15.82
N ALA A 6 -16.82 -5.13 -16.78
CA ALA A 6 -15.93 -5.57 -17.85
C ALA A 6 -14.52 -4.97 -17.79
N LEU A 7 -14.31 -3.90 -17.02
CA LEU A 7 -13.02 -3.23 -16.89
C LEU A 7 -12.20 -3.83 -15.74
N PHE A 8 -11.28 -4.72 -16.07
CA PHE A 8 -10.33 -5.30 -15.12
C PHE A 8 -9.01 -5.65 -15.79
N MET A 9 -7.95 -5.77 -14.98
CA MET A 9 -6.66 -6.27 -15.45
C MET A 9 -6.75 -7.77 -15.73
N ASN A 10 -5.96 -8.28 -16.67
CA ASN A 10 -5.85 -9.71 -16.93
C ASN A 10 -5.49 -10.47 -15.65
N GLY A 11 -6.43 -11.24 -15.12
CA GLY A 11 -6.25 -12.02 -13.90
C GLY A 11 -5.42 -13.29 -14.12
N GLY A 12 -5.06 -13.93 -13.01
CA GLY A 12 -4.32 -15.19 -12.99
C GLY A 12 -2.81 -15.03 -12.83
N GLU A 13 -2.10 -16.16 -12.93
CA GLU A 13 -0.64 -16.26 -12.77
C GLU A 13 0.08 -16.77 -14.04
N VAL A 14 -0.66 -16.98 -15.12
CA VAL A 14 -0.12 -17.40 -16.42
C VAL A 14 0.65 -16.27 -17.10
N GLU A 15 1.45 -16.59 -18.12
CA GLU A 15 2.31 -15.63 -18.82
C GLU A 15 1.57 -14.34 -19.24
N SER A 16 0.40 -14.44 -19.85
CA SER A 16 -0.39 -13.28 -20.30
C SER A 16 -1.09 -12.47 -19.18
N SER A 17 -0.96 -12.89 -17.93
CA SER A 17 -1.60 -12.22 -16.78
C SER A 17 -0.90 -10.91 -16.47
N TYR A 18 -1.67 -9.97 -15.89
CA TYR A 18 -1.14 -8.68 -15.47
C TYR A 18 0.00 -8.83 -14.45
N ALA A 19 -0.09 -9.79 -13.53
CA ALA A 19 0.95 -10.04 -12.54
C ALA A 19 2.34 -10.31 -13.15
N GLN A 20 2.41 -10.94 -14.34
CA GLN A 20 3.66 -11.23 -15.06
C GLN A 20 4.19 -10.02 -15.86
N HIS A 21 3.35 -9.02 -16.11
CA HIS A 21 3.65 -7.86 -16.95
C HIS A 21 3.56 -6.51 -16.22
N ALA A 22 3.52 -6.53 -14.88
CA ALA A 22 3.34 -5.34 -14.04
C ALA A 22 4.60 -4.47 -13.86
N PHE A 23 5.70 -4.74 -14.57
CA PHE A 23 7.01 -4.10 -14.37
C PHE A 23 6.96 -2.56 -14.37
N PHE A 24 6.24 -1.96 -15.31
CA PHE A 24 6.10 -0.50 -15.37
C PHE A 24 5.44 0.05 -14.09
N THR A 25 4.35 -0.58 -13.65
CA THR A 25 3.65 -0.15 -12.42
C THR A 25 4.50 -0.39 -11.17
N GLN A 26 5.29 -1.45 -11.11
CA GLN A 26 6.27 -1.68 -10.03
C GLN A 26 7.32 -0.56 -9.96
N LYS A 27 7.80 -0.11 -11.12
CA LYS A 27 8.76 0.99 -11.20
C LYS A 27 8.14 2.30 -10.72
N VAL A 28 6.89 2.57 -11.11
CA VAL A 28 6.14 3.74 -10.61
C VAL A 28 5.99 3.67 -9.10
N THR A 29 5.53 2.53 -8.55
CA THR A 29 5.41 2.31 -7.10
C THR A 29 6.72 2.59 -6.38
N SER A 30 7.85 2.12 -6.94
CA SER A 30 9.18 2.36 -6.36
C SER A 30 9.56 3.85 -6.36
N ILE A 31 9.26 4.57 -7.44
CA ILE A 31 9.55 6.02 -7.55
C ILE A 31 8.68 6.82 -6.59
N THR A 32 7.43 6.41 -6.38
CA THR A 32 6.50 7.09 -5.46
C THR A 32 6.67 6.69 -4.01
N ASN A 33 7.46 5.65 -3.72
CA ASN A 33 7.65 5.12 -2.36
C ASN A 33 8.03 6.20 -1.32
N PRO A 34 8.96 7.14 -1.60
CA PRO A 34 9.28 8.20 -0.64
C PRO A 34 8.09 9.09 -0.27
N ILE A 35 7.16 9.31 -1.21
CA ILE A 35 5.93 10.09 -0.96
C ILE A 35 5.01 9.33 0.00
N LEU A 36 4.86 8.01 -0.21
CA LEU A 36 4.09 7.14 0.67
C LEU A 36 4.68 7.13 2.10
N VAL A 37 5.98 6.95 2.24
CA VAL A 37 6.67 6.96 3.54
C VAL A 37 6.48 8.29 4.27
N ASN A 38 6.61 9.41 3.55
CA ASN A 38 6.37 10.74 4.13
C ASN A 38 4.91 10.91 4.58
N ALA A 39 3.94 10.39 3.82
CA ALA A 39 2.53 10.40 4.22
C ALA A 39 2.28 9.54 5.46
N VAL A 40 2.93 8.37 5.59
CA VAL A 40 2.84 7.55 6.81
C VAL A 40 3.43 8.28 8.02
N HIS A 41 4.60 8.92 7.86
CA HIS A 41 5.20 9.70 8.94
C HIS A 41 4.36 10.91 9.35
N SER A 42 3.65 11.54 8.42
CA SER A 42 2.83 12.73 8.73
C SER A 42 1.64 12.38 9.63
N LEU A 43 1.20 11.11 9.67
CA LEU A 43 0.19 10.62 10.62
C LEU A 43 0.62 10.79 12.08
N PHE A 44 1.92 10.90 12.36
CA PHE A 44 2.45 11.08 13.73
C PHE A 44 2.60 12.55 14.13
N SER A 45 2.11 13.50 13.33
CA SER A 45 2.10 14.92 13.69
C SER A 45 1.20 15.18 14.91
N LYS A 46 1.52 16.23 15.68
CA LYS A 46 1.11 16.46 17.09
C LYS A 46 -0.39 16.34 17.43
N ASP A 47 -1.28 16.31 16.45
CA ASP A 47 -2.73 16.31 16.67
C ASP A 47 -3.39 14.93 16.47
N PHE A 48 -2.63 13.91 16.06
CA PHE A 48 -3.20 12.58 15.81
C PHE A 48 -3.20 11.71 17.08
N GLN A 49 -4.37 11.59 17.70
CA GLN A 49 -4.60 10.63 18.77
C GLN A 49 -4.74 9.23 18.16
N TRP A 50 -3.68 8.44 18.30
CA TRP A 50 -3.66 7.06 17.82
C TRP A 50 -4.77 6.24 18.48
N LYS A 51 -5.66 5.68 17.66
CA LYS A 51 -6.53 4.58 18.07
C LYS A 51 -5.73 3.27 18.04
N LYS A 52 -6.26 2.23 18.70
CA LYS A 52 -5.66 0.88 18.67
C LYS A 52 -5.56 0.28 17.26
N VAL A 53 -6.30 0.82 16.29
CA VAL A 53 -6.41 0.29 14.92
C VAL A 53 -6.21 1.42 13.92
N LEU A 54 -5.42 1.16 12.86
CA LEU A 54 -5.28 2.02 11.69
C LEU A 54 -5.86 1.30 10.47
N ASN A 55 -6.89 1.90 9.87
CA ASN A 55 -7.49 1.36 8.64
C ASN A 55 -6.70 1.83 7.41
N MET A 56 -6.44 0.90 6.50
CA MET A 56 -5.80 1.18 5.22
C MET A 56 -6.56 0.49 4.09
N ALA A 57 -6.63 1.14 2.92
CA ALA A 57 -7.19 0.57 1.72
C ALA A 57 -6.30 0.88 0.51
N ASN A 58 -6.05 -0.13 -0.33
CA ASN A 58 -5.44 0.05 -1.65
C ASN A 58 -6.51 -0.08 -2.73
N LEU A 59 -6.91 1.05 -3.32
CA LEU A 59 -7.98 1.12 -4.30
C LEU A 59 -7.42 0.85 -5.70
N GLY A 60 -8.02 -0.09 -6.43
CA GLY A 60 -7.50 -0.52 -7.73
C GLY A 60 -6.27 -1.43 -7.62
N CYS A 61 -6.29 -2.37 -6.66
CA CYS A 61 -5.16 -3.25 -6.35
C CYS A 61 -4.75 -4.23 -7.47
N ALA A 62 -5.64 -4.46 -8.45
CA ALA A 62 -5.45 -5.45 -9.52
C ALA A 62 -5.03 -6.84 -8.97
N VAL A 63 -4.28 -7.61 -9.76
CA VAL A 63 -3.77 -8.94 -9.39
C VAL A 63 -2.24 -8.89 -9.37
N GLY A 64 -1.60 -9.44 -8.34
CA GLY A 64 -0.14 -9.53 -8.24
C GLY A 64 0.47 -8.88 -6.99
N SER A 65 1.80 -8.81 -6.95
CA SER A 65 2.55 -8.50 -5.72
C SER A 65 2.57 -7.02 -5.33
N ASN A 66 2.27 -6.11 -6.26
CA ASN A 66 2.45 -4.66 -6.04
C ASN A 66 1.63 -4.13 -4.86
N THR A 67 0.39 -4.61 -4.70
CA THR A 67 -0.48 -4.22 -3.58
C THR A 67 0.12 -4.61 -2.24
N PHE A 68 0.75 -5.79 -2.15
CA PHE A 68 1.39 -6.26 -0.93
C PHE A 68 2.63 -5.43 -0.62
N SER A 69 3.43 -5.05 -1.62
CA SER A 69 4.60 -4.18 -1.41
C SER A 69 4.20 -2.82 -0.82
N VAL A 70 3.10 -2.23 -1.27
CA VAL A 70 2.58 -0.96 -0.72
C VAL A 70 2.14 -1.14 0.74
N ILE A 71 1.33 -2.17 1.03
CA ILE A 71 0.83 -2.43 2.39
C ILE A 71 1.99 -2.73 3.36
N LEU A 72 2.97 -3.54 2.93
CA LEU A 72 4.17 -3.85 3.72
C LEU A 72 5.00 -2.59 4.00
N THR A 73 5.20 -1.75 2.99
CA THR A 73 5.90 -0.47 3.17
C THR A 73 5.22 0.38 4.23
N VAL A 74 3.89 0.51 4.19
CA VAL A 74 3.18 1.30 5.20
C VAL A 74 3.34 0.68 6.59
N LYS A 75 3.16 -0.64 6.71
CA LYS A 75 3.31 -1.36 7.97
C LYS A 75 4.68 -1.15 8.59
N GLU A 76 5.75 -1.41 7.83
CA GLU A 76 7.13 -1.33 8.33
C GLU A 76 7.50 0.10 8.74
N ASN A 77 7.09 1.10 7.96
CA ASN A 77 7.41 2.50 8.27
C ASN A 77 6.59 3.03 9.46
N LEU A 78 5.36 2.55 9.63
CA LEU A 78 4.54 2.83 10.80
C LEU A 78 5.13 2.21 12.06
N GLU A 79 5.46 0.91 12.03
CA GLU A 79 6.09 0.21 13.16
C GLU A 79 7.42 0.86 13.56
N ARG A 80 8.26 1.19 12.56
CA ARG A 80 9.52 1.92 12.78
C ARG A 80 9.26 3.28 13.44
N LYS A 81 8.26 4.03 12.96
CA LYS A 81 7.97 5.36 13.52
C LYS A 81 7.42 5.29 14.95
N CYS A 82 6.60 4.28 15.24
CA CYS A 82 6.13 3.99 16.59
C CYS A 82 7.29 3.68 17.54
N MET A 83 8.25 2.86 17.09
CA MET A 83 9.46 2.53 17.84
C MET A 83 10.30 3.79 18.15
N GLU A 84 10.50 4.67 17.16
CA GLU A 84 11.22 5.94 17.33
C GLU A 84 10.55 6.87 18.37
N LEU A 85 9.22 6.84 18.45
CA LEU A 85 8.43 7.69 19.34
C LEU A 85 8.07 7.00 20.67
N ASN A 86 8.57 5.78 20.90
CA ASN A 86 8.27 4.95 22.06
C ASN A 86 6.75 4.77 22.31
N CYS A 87 5.98 4.57 21.24
CA CYS A 87 4.55 4.25 21.31
C CYS A 87 4.26 2.84 20.80
N GLN A 88 3.10 2.30 21.17
CA GLN A 88 2.65 1.00 20.67
C GLN A 88 2.13 1.16 19.24
N PRO A 89 2.58 0.33 18.28
CA PRO A 89 2.04 0.37 16.93
C PRO A 89 0.55 -0.04 16.94
N PRO A 90 -0.31 0.65 16.18
CA PRO A 90 -1.69 0.22 15.99
C PRO A 90 -1.74 -1.11 15.23
N GLU A 91 -2.81 -1.86 15.46
CA GLU A 91 -3.20 -2.99 14.61
C GLU A 91 -3.59 -2.47 13.22
N LEU A 92 -3.21 -3.22 12.17
CA LEU A 92 -3.51 -2.94 10.76
C LEU A 92 -4.53 -3.93 10.23
#